data_AF-M4U629-F1
#
_entry.id   AF-M4U629-F1
#
_cell.length_a   1.000
_cell.length_b   1.000
_cell.length_c   1.000
_cell.angle_alpha   90.00
_cell.angle_beta   90.00
_cell.angle_gamma   90.00
#
_symmetry.space_group_name_H-M   'P 1'
#
loop_
_entity.id
_entity.type
_entity.pdbx_description
1 polymer ?
#
loop_
_entity_poly.entity_id
_entity_poly.type
_entity_poly.pdbx_seq_one_letter_code
_entity_poly.pdbx_strand_id
1 'polypeptide(L)'
;MSAVIKTTTPFTIEVVLFSALVTLKAEPVSITAENINNFRQRSNVVIGDIITNRRDYNGLQLFRFNGDVWQLQHDQDELATSIVSSVHKQYQSVSRFLNVLNGAYQDCYQVHLDNIAEIERQRIEQDRIERVAATRLQAITQAKAQGYSIKEKNIKGKIQLVLTRSV
;
A
#
# COMPACT_ATOMS: atom_id res chain seq x y z
N MET A 1 -1.81 -28.03 -13.39
CA MET A 1 -2.09 -26.79 -14.17
C MET A 1 -2.53 -25.72 -13.17
N SER A 2 -2.35 -24.42 -13.42
CA SER A 2 -2.79 -23.38 -12.45
C SER A 2 -4.23 -22.95 -12.78
N ALA A 3 -5.11 -22.89 -11.77
CA ALA A 3 -6.45 -22.36 -11.95
C ALA A 3 -6.37 -20.83 -11.99
N VAL A 4 -6.50 -20.25 -13.19
CA VAL A 4 -6.63 -18.80 -13.36
C VAL A 4 -8.07 -18.42 -13.07
N ILE A 5 -8.36 -18.03 -11.83
CA ILE A 5 -9.64 -17.40 -11.53
C ILE A 5 -9.60 -16.00 -12.12
N LYS A 6 -10.49 -15.76 -13.10
CA LYS A 6 -10.70 -14.45 -13.70
C LYS A 6 -11.36 -13.54 -12.65
N THR A 7 -10.57 -12.95 -11.77
CA THR A 7 -11.06 -11.87 -10.91
C THR A 7 -11.20 -10.60 -11.75
N THR A 8 -12.27 -9.83 -11.52
CA THR A 8 -12.53 -8.55 -12.21
C THR A 8 -11.47 -7.50 -11.89
N THR A 9 -10.77 -7.66 -10.76
CA THR A 9 -9.59 -6.90 -10.35
C THR A 9 -8.46 -7.88 -10.05
N PRO A 10 -7.40 -7.95 -10.86
CA PRO A 10 -6.25 -8.78 -10.54
C PRO A 10 -5.56 -8.23 -9.28
N PHE A 11 -5.07 -9.12 -8.41
CA PHE A 11 -4.28 -8.72 -7.25
C PHE A 11 -2.91 -8.22 -7.73
N THR A 12 -2.70 -6.91 -7.77
CA THR A 12 -1.49 -6.30 -8.35
C THR A 12 -0.63 -5.62 -7.29
N ILE A 13 -1.26 -5.02 -6.28
CA ILE A 13 -0.57 -4.24 -5.25
C ILE A 13 -0.37 -5.11 -4.00
N GLU A 14 0.90 -5.34 -3.65
CA GLU A 14 1.29 -6.16 -2.49
C GLU A 14 0.65 -5.66 -1.20
N VAL A 15 0.79 -4.35 -0.91
CA VAL A 15 0.28 -3.73 0.33
C VAL A 15 -1.22 -3.95 0.49
N VAL A 16 -1.97 -3.77 -0.60
CA VAL A 16 -3.43 -3.91 -0.61
C VAL A 16 -3.82 -5.39 -0.42
N LEU A 17 -3.13 -6.30 -1.10
CA LEU A 17 -3.33 -7.74 -0.92
C LEU A 17 -3.05 -8.17 0.51
N PHE A 18 -1.95 -7.68 1.10
CA PHE A 18 -1.57 -7.96 2.46
C PHE A 18 -2.63 -7.46 3.45
N SER A 19 -3.08 -6.21 3.32
CA SER A 19 -4.17 -5.66 4.14
C SER A 19 -5.47 -6.45 3.99
N ALA A 20 -5.84 -6.85 2.77
CA ALA A 20 -7.02 -7.66 2.54
C ALA A 20 -6.92 -9.04 3.22
N LEU A 21 -5.77 -9.70 3.14
CA LEU A 21 -5.51 -10.97 3.82
C LEU A 21 -5.55 -10.85 5.35
N VAL A 22 -5.05 -9.74 5.92
CA VAL A 22 -5.19 -9.43 7.36
C VAL A 22 -6.66 -9.29 7.75
N THR A 23 -7.45 -8.54 6.98
CA THR A 23 -8.90 -8.37 7.21
C THR A 23 -9.63 -9.71 7.21
N LEU A 24 -9.21 -10.64 6.33
CA LEU A 24 -9.75 -12.00 6.28
C LEU A 24 -9.19 -12.96 7.33
N LYS A 25 -8.33 -12.49 8.23
CA LYS A 25 -7.66 -13.32 9.25
C LYS A 25 -6.89 -14.50 8.65
N ALA A 26 -6.35 -14.30 7.44
CA ALA A 26 -5.52 -15.29 6.74
C ALA A 26 -4.04 -15.26 7.19
N GLU A 27 -3.72 -14.43 8.19
CA GLU A 27 -2.38 -14.28 8.81
C GLU A 27 -1.25 -14.25 7.77
N PRO A 28 -1.25 -13.26 6.87
CA PRO A 28 -0.25 -13.18 5.82
C PRO A 28 1.15 -12.96 6.38
N VAL A 29 2.14 -13.68 5.85
CA VAL A 29 3.55 -13.53 6.20
C VAL A 29 4.38 -13.42 4.92
N SER A 30 5.07 -12.30 4.74
CA SER A 30 6.00 -12.12 3.62
C SER A 30 7.29 -12.89 3.86
N ILE A 31 7.79 -13.57 2.83
CA ILE A 31 8.99 -14.39 2.92
C ILE A 31 10.23 -13.55 2.66
N THR A 32 11.14 -13.58 3.63
CA THR A 32 12.44 -12.93 3.61
C THR A 32 13.56 -13.97 3.68
N ALA A 33 14.80 -13.54 3.45
CA ALA A 33 15.97 -14.42 3.57
C ALA A 33 16.12 -15.02 4.99
N GLU A 34 15.59 -14.35 6.01
CA GLU A 34 15.67 -14.76 7.42
C GLU A 34 14.66 -15.86 7.78
N ASN A 35 13.44 -15.78 7.23
CA ASN A 35 12.34 -16.66 7.63
C ASN A 35 12.10 -17.83 6.65
N ILE A 36 12.70 -17.83 5.46
CA ILE A 36 12.48 -18.86 4.43
C ILE A 36 12.71 -20.29 4.94
N ASN A 37 13.68 -20.47 5.85
CA ASN A 37 13.98 -21.77 6.45
C ASN A 37 12.86 -22.30 7.36
N ASN A 38 12.03 -21.42 7.93
CA ASN A 38 10.90 -21.79 8.78
C ASN A 38 9.71 -22.31 7.96
N PHE A 39 9.68 -22.01 6.67
CA PHE A 39 8.58 -22.32 5.77
C PHE A 39 8.96 -23.37 4.70
N ARG A 40 9.99 -24.18 4.95
CA ARG A 40 10.38 -25.29 4.05
C ARG A 40 9.23 -26.31 3.95
N GLN A 41 8.65 -26.44 2.76
CA GLN A 41 7.52 -27.33 2.49
C GLN A 41 7.69 -28.04 1.14
N ARG A 42 6.74 -28.92 0.78
CA ARG A 42 6.76 -29.60 -0.52
C ARG A 42 6.67 -28.61 -1.69
N SER A 43 5.95 -27.49 -1.50
CA SER A 43 6.00 -26.36 -2.41
C SER A 43 7.30 -25.57 -2.21
N ASN A 44 7.98 -25.25 -3.32
CA ASN A 44 9.16 -24.38 -3.29
C ASN A 44 8.72 -22.97 -2.94
N VAL A 45 9.02 -22.52 -1.73
CA VAL A 45 8.85 -21.14 -1.27
C VAL A 45 10.03 -20.30 -1.78
N VAL A 46 9.75 -19.11 -2.29
CA VAL A 46 10.76 -18.16 -2.79
C VAL A 46 10.68 -16.85 -1.99
N ILE A 47 11.80 -16.14 -1.91
CA ILE A 47 11.85 -14.81 -1.29
C ILE A 47 10.90 -13.88 -2.04
N GLY A 48 10.05 -13.16 -1.29
CA GLY A 48 9.00 -12.30 -1.84
C GLY A 48 7.64 -12.97 -1.99
N ASP A 49 7.50 -14.28 -1.74
CA ASP A 49 6.17 -14.90 -1.66
C ASP A 49 5.43 -14.43 -0.40
N ILE A 50 4.10 -14.40 -0.46
CA ILE A 50 3.24 -14.16 0.71
C ILE A 50 2.59 -15.48 1.11
N ILE A 51 2.91 -15.98 2.30
CA ILE A 51 2.30 -17.19 2.85
C ILE A 51 1.05 -16.84 3.63
N THR A 52 0.05 -17.71 3.58
CA THR A 52 -1.16 -17.62 4.42
C THR A 52 -1.20 -18.78 5.41
N ASN A 53 -2.02 -18.66 6.46
CA ASN A 53 -2.30 -19.75 7.39
C ASN A 53 -3.19 -20.86 6.81
N ARG A 54 -3.59 -20.76 5.53
CA ARG A 54 -4.39 -21.78 4.85
C ARG A 54 -3.49 -22.92 4.41
N ARG A 55 -3.94 -24.15 4.60
CA ARG A 55 -3.19 -25.36 4.24
C ARG A 55 -4.01 -26.26 3.31
N ASP A 56 -3.36 -26.77 2.27
CA ASP A 56 -3.85 -27.84 1.40
C ASP A 56 -2.94 -29.08 1.51
N TYR A 57 -3.11 -30.05 0.61
CA TYR A 57 -2.31 -31.29 0.59
C TYR A 57 -0.82 -31.04 0.32
N ASN A 58 -0.50 -29.99 -0.45
CA ASN A 58 0.86 -29.65 -0.85
C ASN A 58 1.55 -28.71 0.14
N GLY A 59 0.82 -28.12 1.08
CA GLY A 59 1.37 -27.30 2.15
C GLY A 59 0.54 -26.05 2.41
N LEU A 60 1.19 -25.01 2.90
CA LEU A 60 0.59 -23.70 3.05
C LEU A 60 0.34 -23.11 1.66
N GLN A 61 -0.82 -22.50 1.51
CA GLN A 61 -1.17 -21.75 0.32
C GLN A 61 -0.40 -20.42 0.35
N LEU A 62 0.21 -20.09 -0.77
CA LEU A 62 1.04 -18.89 -0.92
C LEU A 62 0.64 -18.10 -2.16
N PHE A 63 0.80 -16.79 -2.10
CA PHE A 63 0.72 -15.93 -3.27
C PHE A 63 2.12 -15.69 -3.80
N ARG A 64 2.28 -15.93 -5.11
CA ARG A 64 3.50 -15.61 -5.84
C ARG A 64 3.24 -14.49 -6.81
N PHE A 65 4.14 -13.51 -6.83
CA PHE A 65 4.10 -12.45 -7.82
C PHE A 65 4.63 -12.97 -9.16
N ASN A 66 3.74 -13.06 -10.16
CA ASN A 66 4.06 -13.53 -11.50
C ASN A 66 3.86 -12.39 -12.51
N GLY A 67 4.94 -11.68 -12.82
CA GLY A 67 4.97 -10.56 -13.78
C GLY A 67 4.33 -9.30 -13.20
N ASP A 68 3.00 -9.29 -13.19
CA ASP A 68 2.19 -8.13 -12.78
C ASP A 68 1.12 -8.48 -11.74
N VAL A 69 0.88 -9.78 -11.49
CA VAL A 69 -0.25 -10.25 -10.68
C VAL A 69 0.22 -11.26 -9.64
N TRP A 70 -0.29 -11.10 -8.43
CA TRP A 70 -0.20 -12.08 -7.36
C TRP A 70 -1.15 -13.24 -7.62
N GLN A 71 -0.57 -14.42 -7.81
CA GLN A 71 -1.30 -15.65 -8.08
C GLN A 71 -1.22 -16.58 -6.88
N LEU A 72 -2.39 -17.05 -6.42
CA LEU A 72 -2.47 -18.06 -5.38
C LEU A 72 -1.99 -19.41 -5.92
N GLN A 73 -0.95 -19.96 -5.32
CA GLN A 73 -0.50 -21.32 -5.53
C GLN A 73 -1.30 -22.24 -4.60
N HIS A 74 -2.05 -23.17 -5.20
CA HIS A 74 -2.85 -24.17 -4.50
C HIS A 74 -2.89 -25.48 -5.29
N ASP A 75 -3.18 -26.59 -4.61
CA ASP A 75 -3.43 -27.88 -5.27
C ASP A 75 -4.77 -27.86 -6.04
N GLN A 76 -4.81 -28.50 -7.22
CA GLN A 76 -6.02 -28.61 -8.04
C GLN A 76 -6.96 -29.73 -7.55
N ASP A 77 -6.42 -30.74 -6.86
CA ASP A 77 -7.21 -31.89 -6.40
C ASP A 77 -7.89 -31.60 -5.04
N GLU A 78 -9.13 -31.09 -5.10
CA GLU A 78 -9.97 -30.81 -3.92
C GLU A 78 -10.47 -32.08 -3.19
N LEU A 79 -10.14 -33.29 -3.67
CA LEU A 79 -10.76 -34.56 -3.24
C LEU A 79 -10.25 -35.14 -1.90
N ALA A 80 -9.15 -34.64 -1.31
CA ALA A 80 -8.55 -35.24 -0.12
C ALA A 80 -7.89 -34.26 0.87
N THR A 81 -8.34 -33.01 0.96
CA THR A 81 -7.74 -32.03 1.88
C THR A 81 -8.29 -32.16 3.30
N SER A 82 -7.44 -32.62 4.23
CA SER A 82 -7.73 -32.55 5.67
C SER A 82 -7.61 -31.11 6.18
N ILE A 83 -8.62 -30.71 6.94
CA ILE A 83 -9.00 -29.33 7.23
C ILE A 83 -8.32 -28.88 8.52
N VAL A 84 -7.50 -27.82 8.48
CA VAL A 84 -7.05 -27.16 9.72
C VAL A 84 -7.05 -25.64 9.52
N SER A 85 -8.16 -25.00 9.89
CA SER A 85 -8.17 -23.60 10.33
C SER A 85 -8.36 -23.61 11.84
N SER A 86 -7.62 -22.77 12.56
CA SER A 86 -7.70 -22.65 14.02
C SER A 86 -9.04 -22.08 14.51
N VAL A 87 -9.80 -21.42 13.63
CA VAL A 87 -11.03 -20.69 14.00
C VAL A 87 -12.30 -21.39 13.50
N HIS A 88 -12.28 -22.06 12.35
CA HIS A 88 -13.43 -22.79 11.82
C HIS A 88 -13.00 -24.13 11.19
N LYS A 89 -13.45 -25.24 11.78
CA LYS A 89 -13.16 -26.63 11.35
C LYS A 89 -13.82 -27.03 10.02
N GLN A 90 -14.13 -26.09 9.14
CA GLN A 90 -14.77 -26.36 7.84
C GLN A 90 -13.91 -25.79 6.71
N TYR A 91 -13.66 -26.64 5.72
CA TYR A 91 -12.94 -26.28 4.52
C TYR A 91 -13.68 -25.18 3.76
N GLN A 92 -12.98 -24.11 3.43
CA GLN A 92 -13.46 -23.11 2.50
C GLN A 92 -12.79 -23.37 1.15
N SER A 93 -13.58 -23.65 0.11
CA SER A 93 -13.06 -23.83 -1.25
C SER A 93 -12.25 -22.63 -1.70
N VAL A 94 -11.25 -22.87 -2.55
CA VAL A 94 -10.35 -21.82 -3.05
C VAL A 94 -11.16 -20.75 -3.80
N SER A 95 -12.16 -21.15 -4.59
CA SER A 95 -13.07 -20.23 -5.27
C SER A 95 -13.81 -19.32 -4.30
N ARG A 96 -14.38 -19.87 -3.21
CA ARG A 96 -15.08 -19.07 -2.20
C ARG A 96 -14.13 -18.12 -1.47
N PHE A 97 -12.92 -18.58 -1.17
CA PHE A 97 -11.90 -17.74 -0.54
C PHE A 97 -11.49 -16.58 -1.46
N LEU A 98 -11.20 -16.85 -2.73
CA LEU A 98 -10.80 -15.82 -3.68
C LEU A 98 -11.90 -14.81 -3.98
N ASN A 99 -13.17 -15.22 -3.98
CA ASN A 99 -14.30 -14.29 -4.10
C ASN A 99 -14.39 -13.33 -2.90
N VAL A 100 -14.24 -13.85 -1.69
CA VAL A 100 -14.25 -13.04 -0.47
C VAL A 100 -13.01 -12.12 -0.42
N LEU A 101 -11.85 -12.63 -0.82
CA LEU A 101 -10.62 -11.86 -0.93
C LEU A 101 -10.73 -10.75 -1.96
N ASN A 102 -11.37 -11.00 -3.10
CA ASN A 102 -11.59 -9.97 -4.12
C ASN A 102 -12.44 -8.81 -3.57
N GLY A 103 -13.50 -9.10 -2.80
CA GLY A 103 -14.28 -8.06 -2.13
C GLY A 103 -13.44 -7.24 -1.14
N ALA A 104 -12.74 -7.91 -0.23
CA ALA A 104 -11.87 -7.25 0.74
C ALA A 104 -10.73 -6.45 0.06
N TYR A 105 -10.19 -6.94 -1.04
CA TYR A 105 -9.17 -6.26 -1.83
C TYR A 105 -9.70 -4.97 -2.44
N GLN A 106 -10.92 -4.97 -2.98
CA GLN A 106 -11.55 -3.76 -3.54
C GLN A 106 -11.75 -2.70 -2.46
N ASP A 107 -12.21 -3.10 -1.27
CA ASP A 107 -12.38 -2.18 -0.14
C ASP A 107 -11.03 -1.59 0.29
N CYS A 108 -10.00 -2.42 0.47
CA CYS A 108 -8.65 -1.96 0.81
C CYS A 108 -8.01 -1.12 -0.30
N TYR A 109 -8.33 -1.40 -1.57
CA TYR A 109 -7.83 -0.64 -2.71
C TYR A 109 -8.39 0.78 -2.72
N GLN A 110 -9.67 0.95 -2.39
CA GLN A 110 -10.27 2.28 -2.27
C GLN A 110 -9.58 3.10 -1.18
N VAL A 111 -9.35 2.50 -0.01
CA VAL A 111 -8.60 3.15 1.09
C VAL A 111 -7.19 3.52 0.65
N HIS A 112 -6.52 2.66 -0.12
CA HIS A 112 -5.19 2.95 -0.65
C HIS A 112 -5.19 4.16 -1.60
N LEU A 113 -6.18 4.26 -2.49
CA LEU A 113 -6.34 5.42 -3.37
C LEU A 113 -6.59 6.71 -2.60
N ASP A 114 -7.42 6.66 -1.55
CA ASP A 114 -7.71 7.81 -0.72
C ASP A 114 -6.44 8.30 0.00
N ASN A 115 -5.63 7.38 0.54
CA ASN A 115 -4.34 7.71 1.15
C ASN A 115 -3.36 8.37 0.15
N ILE A 116 -3.27 7.85 -1.08
CA ILE A 116 -2.44 8.47 -2.13
C ILE A 116 -2.92 9.89 -2.43
N ALA A 117 -4.23 10.08 -2.55
CA ALA A 117 -4.81 11.38 -2.80
C ALA A 117 -4.55 12.38 -1.66
N GLU A 118 -4.52 11.92 -0.40
CA GLU A 118 -4.17 12.77 0.74
C GLU A 118 -2.69 13.17 0.74
N ILE A 119 -1.79 12.22 0.47
CA ILE A 119 -0.35 12.51 0.36
C ILE A 119 -0.09 13.54 -0.74
N GLU A 120 -0.75 13.41 -1.89
CA GLU A 120 -0.59 14.36 -2.99
C GLU A 120 -1.13 15.75 -2.63
N ARG A 121 -2.27 15.83 -1.92
CA ARG A 121 -2.79 17.12 -1.40
C ARG A 121 -1.80 17.80 -0.46
N GLN A 122 -1.18 17.04 0.45
CA GLN A 122 -0.18 17.58 1.38
C GLN A 122 1.04 18.11 0.63
N ARG A 123 1.50 17.37 -0.38
CA ARG A 123 2.62 17.80 -1.24
C ARG A 123 2.32 19.11 -1.96
N ILE A 124 1.14 19.21 -2.59
CA ILE A 124 0.72 20.43 -3.30
C ILE A 124 0.66 21.64 -2.35
N GLU A 125 0.16 21.45 -1.13
CA GLU A 125 0.09 22.52 -0.14
C GLU A 125 1.49 22.93 0.35
N GLN A 126 2.40 21.97 0.53
CA GLN A 126 3.78 22.27 0.87
C GLN A 126 4.51 23.03 -0.24
N ASP A 127 4.34 22.61 -1.50
CA ASP A 127 4.86 23.32 -2.67
C ASP A 127 4.27 24.74 -2.78
N ARG A 128 3.02 24.95 -2.36
CA ARG A 128 2.40 26.28 -2.28
C ARG A 128 3.09 27.14 -1.23
N ILE A 129 3.33 26.60 -0.03
CA ILE A 129 4.01 27.30 1.07
C ILE A 129 5.43 27.67 0.66
N GLU A 130 6.17 26.75 0.05
CA GLU A 130 7.55 26.97 -0.41
C GLU A 130 7.63 28.04 -1.50
N ARG A 131 6.72 28.02 -2.48
CA ARG A 131 6.65 29.08 -3.50
C ARG A 131 6.37 30.45 -2.90
N VAL A 132 5.45 30.54 -1.94
CA VAL A 132 5.15 31.79 -1.23
C VAL A 132 6.37 32.27 -0.44
N ALA A 133 7.08 31.36 0.25
CA ALA A 133 8.28 31.68 1.00
C ALA A 133 9.43 32.15 0.10
N ALA A 134 9.66 31.48 -1.03
CA ALA A 134 10.67 31.86 -2.01
C ALA A 134 10.37 33.23 -2.62
N THR A 135 9.12 33.48 -3.01
CA THR A 135 8.67 34.78 -3.54
C THR A 135 8.85 35.88 -2.49
N ARG A 136 8.50 35.62 -1.23
CA ARG A 136 8.73 36.55 -0.12
C ARG A 136 10.22 36.88 0.03
N LEU A 137 11.08 35.87 0.03
CA LEU A 137 12.52 36.06 0.22
C LEU A 137 13.16 36.81 -0.96
N GLN A 138 12.73 36.52 -2.20
CA GLN A 138 13.12 37.29 -3.38
C GLN A 138 12.70 38.76 -3.28
N ALA A 139 11.47 39.05 -2.87
CA ALA A 139 11.01 40.43 -2.69
C ALA A 139 11.81 41.17 -1.62
N ILE A 140 12.12 40.52 -0.49
CA ILE A 140 12.92 41.09 0.60
C ILE A 140 14.35 41.38 0.15
N THR A 141 14.99 40.43 -0.55
CA THR A 141 16.37 40.59 -1.01
C THR A 141 16.49 41.71 -2.04
N GLN A 142 15.56 41.80 -2.99
CA GLN A 142 15.50 42.90 -3.96
C GLN A 142 15.29 44.27 -3.28
N ALA A 143 14.37 44.35 -2.31
CA ALA A 143 14.11 45.58 -1.58
C ALA A 143 15.31 46.04 -0.72
N LYS A 144 16.02 45.11 -0.06
CA LYS A 144 17.27 45.41 0.66
C LYS A 144 18.36 45.91 -0.28
N ALA A 145 18.52 45.28 -1.45
CA ALA A 145 19.50 45.71 -2.45
C ALA A 145 19.23 47.13 -2.97
N GLN A 146 17.96 47.54 -3.03
CA GLN A 146 17.55 48.90 -3.38
C GLN A 146 17.63 49.91 -2.21
N GLY A 147 18.08 49.48 -1.02
CA GLY A 147 18.25 50.34 0.15
C GLY A 147 17.00 50.58 0.99
N TYR A 148 15.94 49.77 0.84
CA TYR A 148 14.75 49.85 1.67
C TYR A 148 14.89 49.04 2.97
N SER A 149 14.40 49.60 4.08
CA SER A 149 14.12 48.86 5.31
C SER A 149 12.73 48.23 5.22
N ILE A 150 12.61 46.96 5.64
CA ILE A 150 11.41 46.14 5.42
C ILE A 150 10.79 45.77 6.76
N LYS A 151 9.49 46.04 6.91
CA LYS A 151 8.67 45.54 8.02
C LYS A 151 7.63 44.58 7.48
N GLU A 152 7.57 43.39 8.05
CA GLU A 152 6.59 42.37 7.67
C GLU A 152 5.35 42.46 8.56
N LYS A 153 4.17 42.33 7.97
CA LYS A 153 2.90 42.20 8.67
C LYS A 153 2.08 41.05 8.08
N ASN A 154 1.49 40.23 8.93
CA ASN A 154 0.51 39.23 8.50
C ASN A 154 -0.89 39.80 8.75
N ILE A 155 -1.66 40.05 7.69
CA ILE A 155 -3.02 40.59 7.78
C ILE A 155 -3.96 39.67 7.03
N LYS A 156 -4.94 39.10 7.75
CA LYS A 156 -5.98 38.21 7.19
C LYS A 156 -5.40 37.05 6.34
N GLY A 157 -4.30 36.46 6.80
CA GLY A 157 -3.64 35.34 6.13
C GLY A 157 -2.80 35.72 4.91
N LYS A 158 -2.60 37.02 4.64
CA LYS A 158 -1.69 37.52 3.59
C LYS A 158 -0.45 38.15 4.22
N ILE A 159 0.70 37.88 3.64
CA ILE A 159 1.98 38.50 4.01
C ILE A 159 2.07 39.85 3.30
N GLN A 160 2.11 40.94 4.07
CA GLN A 160 2.36 42.29 3.58
C GLN A 160 3.77 42.73 3.95
N LEU A 161 4.54 43.16 2.96
CA LEU A 161 5.87 43.75 3.13
C LEU A 161 5.74 45.26 3.03
N VAL A 162 5.99 45.97 4.12
CA VAL A 162 6.00 47.44 4.15
C VAL A 162 7.44 47.90 3.95
N LEU A 163 7.69 48.58 2.83
CA LEU A 163 9.00 49.14 2.46
C LEU A 163 9.10 50.58 2.96
N THR A 164 10.12 50.90 3.74
CA THR A 164 10.43 52.25 4.20
C THR A 164 11.83 52.63 3.77
N ARG A 165 11.99 53.76 3.09
CA ARG A 165 13.28 54.32 2.70
C ARG A 165 13.58 55.50 3.62
N SER A 166 14.64 55.39 4.42
CA SER A 166 15.22 56.56 5.08
C SER A 166 16.03 57.31 4.03
N VAL A 167 15.63 58.56 3.76
CA VAL A 167 16.40 59.52 2.96
C VAL A 167 17.45 60.15 3.86
#